data_AF-A0A9D2D0R6-F1
#
_entry.id   AF-A0A9D2D0R6-F1
#
_cell.length_a   1.000
_cell.length_b   1.000
_cell.length_c   1.000
_cell.angle_alpha   90.00
_cell.angle_beta   90.00
_cell.angle_gamma   90.00
#
_symmetry.space_group_name_H-M   'P 1'
#
loop_
_entity.id
_entity.type
_entity.pdbx_description
1 polymer ?
#
loop_
_entity_poly.entity_id
_entity_poly.type
_entity_poly.pdbx_seq_one_letter_code
_entity_poly.pdbx_strand_id
1 'polypeptide(L)'
;MMEIQGTKLFSQDYEIGETVTFSLYREEQEGRCTTTLYYQFPGQEPVACKRFFYDTCAEDYKSPYLSWYNLICCSNNYGPIPVVEYMNHAVQNGKKIAATIYPNDAGEYMGIIGELSEDYYCYPYHPREYQYLLYISRKGTLNDYFDLEQILKVYESCGIRLDKEKMEEYFSKELSFFGNEEVCRIQLHDCIGREELAVTGLLFGYPVESTIALIRRDIDMCE
;
A
#
# COMPACT_ATOMS: atom_id res chain seq x y z
N MET A 1 6.57 -23.64 20.19
CA MET A 1 7.25 -22.75 19.24
C MET A 1 7.34 -23.47 17.92
N MET A 2 6.28 -23.35 17.13
CA MET A 2 6.29 -23.73 15.73
C MET A 2 7.25 -22.81 14.97
N GLU A 3 8.20 -23.37 14.23
CA GLU A 3 9.07 -22.61 13.35
C GLU A 3 8.29 -22.31 12.06
N ILE A 4 8.00 -21.03 11.80
CA ILE A 4 7.34 -20.62 10.56
C ILE A 4 8.35 -20.76 9.42
N GLN A 5 7.96 -21.46 8.35
CA GLN A 5 8.79 -21.64 7.18
C GLN A 5 8.92 -20.33 6.37
N GLY A 6 10.05 -20.18 5.67
CA GLY A 6 10.32 -19.05 4.80
C GLY A 6 11.13 -17.91 5.40
N THR A 7 11.39 -16.90 4.58
CA THR A 7 12.17 -15.73 4.96
C THR A 7 11.26 -14.70 5.62
N LYS A 8 11.57 -14.32 6.86
CA LYS A 8 10.86 -13.24 7.55
C LYS A 8 11.13 -11.90 6.86
N LEU A 9 10.09 -11.28 6.31
CA LEU A 9 10.16 -9.97 5.65
C LEU A 9 10.07 -8.82 6.65
N PHE A 10 9.17 -8.91 7.63
CA PHE A 10 9.09 -7.95 8.74
C PHE A 10 8.36 -8.55 9.95
N SER A 11 8.49 -7.89 11.10
CA SER A 11 7.70 -8.13 12.30
C SER A 11 7.53 -6.83 13.07
N GLN A 12 6.32 -6.59 13.59
CA GLN A 12 5.96 -5.36 14.30
C GLN A 12 4.95 -5.68 15.40
N ASP A 13 5.18 -5.12 16.58
CA ASP A 13 4.25 -5.19 17.71
C ASP A 13 3.23 -4.05 17.63
N TYR A 14 2.00 -4.36 18.04
CA TYR A 14 0.85 -3.47 18.06
C TYR A 14 0.12 -3.55 19.38
N GLU A 15 -0.22 -2.41 19.97
CA GLU A 15 -0.92 -2.33 21.23
C GLU A 15 -2.43 -2.15 20.99
N ILE A 16 -3.22 -3.20 21.24
CA ILE A 16 -4.69 -3.18 21.14
C ILE A 16 -5.34 -3.68 22.43
N GLY A 17 -5.07 -2.99 23.54
CA GLY A 17 -5.44 -3.43 24.89
C GLY A 17 -4.54 -4.55 25.44
N GLU A 18 -4.00 -5.38 24.55
CA GLU A 18 -2.84 -6.25 24.74
C GLU A 18 -1.92 -6.18 23.51
N THR A 19 -0.64 -6.55 23.68
CA THR A 19 0.32 -6.57 22.57
C THR A 19 -0.03 -7.69 21.58
N VAL A 20 -0.07 -7.37 20.29
CA VAL A 20 -0.19 -8.33 19.19
C VAL A 20 0.97 -8.13 18.24
N THR A 21 1.71 -9.20 17.95
CA THR A 21 2.80 -9.17 16.98
C THR A 21 2.28 -9.58 15.62
N PHE A 22 2.41 -8.70 14.63
CA PHE A 22 2.22 -9.05 13.22
C PHE A 22 3.57 -9.40 12.60
N SER A 23 3.61 -10.45 11.78
CA SER A 23 4.83 -10.86 11.09
C SER A 23 4.53 -11.43 9.72
N LEU A 24 5.41 -11.14 8.77
CA LEU A 24 5.23 -11.54 7.37
C LEU A 24 6.38 -12.42 6.94
N TYR A 25 6.06 -13.54 6.32
CA TYR A 25 7.03 -14.51 5.81
C TYR A 25 6.83 -14.74 4.33
N ARG A 26 7.94 -14.85 3.59
CA ARG A 26 7.98 -15.14 2.15
C ARG A 26 8.58 -16.52 1.92
N GLU A 27 7.80 -17.36 1.26
CA GLU A 27 8.15 -18.70 0.84
C GLU A 27 8.15 -18.76 -0.68
N GLU A 28 9.01 -19.60 -1.25
CA GLU A 28 9.04 -19.85 -2.69
C GLU A 28 9.14 -21.35 -2.95
N GLN A 29 8.28 -21.81 -3.85
CA GLN A 29 8.26 -23.18 -4.32
C GLN A 29 8.06 -23.18 -5.84
N GLU A 30 9.01 -23.76 -6.56
CA GLU A 30 8.93 -23.96 -8.02
C GLU A 30 8.60 -22.69 -8.83
N GLY A 31 9.15 -21.53 -8.42
CA GLY A 31 8.92 -20.24 -9.08
C GLY A 31 7.61 -19.54 -8.69
N ARG A 32 6.84 -20.11 -7.76
CA ARG A 32 5.68 -19.47 -7.13
C ARG A 32 6.03 -19.00 -5.72
N CYS A 33 5.74 -17.74 -5.43
CA CYS A 33 5.91 -17.16 -4.11
C CYS A 33 4.59 -17.17 -3.33
N THR A 34 4.71 -17.39 -2.03
CA THR A 34 3.64 -17.14 -1.05
C THR A 34 4.17 -16.18 -0.01
N THR A 35 3.46 -15.07 0.19
CA THR A 35 3.72 -14.14 1.29
C THR A 35 2.58 -14.27 2.30
N THR A 36 2.87 -14.77 3.49
CA THR A 36 1.89 -15.06 4.54
C THR A 36 2.04 -14.10 5.70
N LEU A 37 0.95 -13.40 6.03
CA LEU A 37 0.82 -12.60 7.23
C LEU A 37 0.30 -13.45 8.38
N TYR A 38 0.99 -13.34 9.50
CA TYR A 38 0.62 -13.91 10.78
C TYR A 38 0.34 -12.81 11.80
N TYR A 39 -0.56 -13.09 12.74
CA TYR A 39 -0.64 -12.39 14.02
C TYR A 39 -0.37 -13.36 15.17
N GLN A 40 0.10 -12.83 16.29
CA GLN A 40 0.42 -13.62 17.48
C GLN A 40 0.18 -12.81 18.74
N PHE A 41 -0.58 -13.38 19.68
CA PHE A 41 -0.69 -12.87 21.05
C PHE A 41 0.39 -13.49 21.96
N PRO A 42 0.79 -12.82 23.07
CA PRO A 42 1.75 -13.32 24.02
C PRO A 42 1.43 -14.74 24.51
N GLY A 43 2.38 -15.66 24.34
CA GLY A 43 2.24 -17.05 24.78
C GLY A 43 1.36 -17.94 23.91
N GLN A 44 0.83 -17.42 22.79
CA GLN A 44 0.06 -18.20 21.81
C GLN A 44 0.92 -18.58 20.60
N GLU A 45 0.51 -19.59 19.84
CA GLU A 45 1.16 -19.92 18.57
C GLU A 45 0.68 -18.93 17.47
N PRO A 46 1.54 -18.59 16.48
CA PRO A 46 1.18 -17.67 15.41
C PRO A 46 0.03 -18.19 14.54
N VAL A 47 -0.89 -17.30 14.17
CA VAL A 47 -2.06 -17.61 13.33
C VAL A 47 -1.94 -16.89 11.99
N ALA A 48 -1.99 -17.64 10.89
CA ALA A 48 -2.03 -17.06 9.55
C ALA A 48 -3.39 -16.38 9.33
N CYS A 49 -3.39 -15.14 8.85
CA CYS A 49 -4.62 -14.38 8.59
C CYS A 49 -4.76 -13.88 7.15
N LYS A 50 -3.67 -13.88 6.36
CA LYS A 50 -3.73 -13.50 4.95
C LYS A 50 -2.55 -14.09 4.19
N ARG A 51 -2.79 -14.59 2.98
CA ARG A 51 -1.74 -15.05 2.05
C ARG A 51 -1.89 -14.36 0.71
N PHE A 52 -0.76 -13.94 0.15
CA PHE A 52 -0.65 -13.40 -1.20
C PHE A 52 0.14 -14.37 -2.05
N PHE A 53 -0.38 -14.71 -3.23
CA PHE A 53 0.30 -15.62 -4.16
C PHE A 53 0.65 -14.89 -5.45
N TYR A 54 1.90 -15.03 -5.88
CA TYR A 54 2.41 -14.38 -7.08
C TYR A 54 3.61 -15.15 -7.63
N ASP A 55 3.93 -14.94 -8.90
CA ASP A 55 5.07 -15.59 -9.55
C ASP A 55 6.36 -14.81 -9.22
N THR A 56 7.52 -15.48 -9.15
CA THR A 56 8.79 -14.84 -8.74
C THR A 56 9.17 -13.62 -9.58
N CYS A 57 8.82 -13.61 -10.88
CA CYS A 57 9.03 -12.47 -11.78
C CYS A 57 8.29 -11.18 -11.32
N ALA A 58 7.28 -11.30 -10.46
CA ALA A 58 6.59 -10.15 -9.88
C ALA A 58 7.48 -9.34 -8.93
N GLU A 59 8.57 -9.94 -8.40
CA GLU A 59 9.49 -9.30 -7.47
C GLU A 59 10.59 -8.48 -8.18
N ASP A 60 10.65 -8.49 -9.51
CA ASP A 60 11.72 -7.90 -10.33
C ASP A 60 11.77 -6.35 -10.28
N TYR A 61 10.74 -5.70 -9.74
CA TYR A 61 10.72 -4.25 -9.54
C TYR A 61 10.85 -3.89 -8.06
N LYS A 62 11.92 -3.16 -7.72
CA LYS A 62 12.16 -2.67 -6.35
C LYS A 62 12.29 -1.16 -6.36
N SER A 63 11.74 -0.53 -5.33
CA SER A 63 11.84 0.92 -5.10
C SER A 63 11.87 1.19 -3.60
N PRO A 64 12.60 2.22 -3.13
CA PRO A 64 12.61 2.59 -1.71
C PRO A 64 11.24 3.04 -1.18
N TYR A 65 10.28 3.31 -2.07
CA TYR A 65 8.92 3.72 -1.73
C TYR A 65 7.91 2.56 -1.71
N LEU A 66 8.33 1.34 -2.10
CA LEU A 66 7.47 0.16 -2.14
C LEU A 66 7.91 -0.85 -1.08
N SER A 67 7.00 -1.27 -0.20
CA SER A 67 7.34 -2.26 0.82
C SER A 67 6.12 -3.03 1.32
N TRP A 68 6.32 -4.26 1.76
CA TRP A 68 5.25 -5.02 2.38
C TRP A 68 4.74 -4.38 3.67
N TYR A 69 5.62 -3.69 4.41
CA TYR A 69 5.22 -2.90 5.57
C TYR A 69 4.18 -1.84 5.20
N ASN A 70 4.39 -1.12 4.10
CA ASN A 70 3.47 -0.10 3.60
C ASN A 70 2.07 -0.66 3.29
N LEU A 71 1.98 -1.88 2.77
CA LEU A 71 0.72 -2.56 2.52
C LEU A 71 0.08 -3.09 3.81
N ILE A 72 0.85 -3.75 4.67
CA ILE A 72 0.24 -4.46 5.82
C ILE A 72 -0.07 -3.52 6.98
N CYS A 73 0.89 -2.67 7.32
CA CYS A 73 0.86 -1.84 8.53
C CYS A 73 0.25 -0.46 8.27
N CYS A 74 0.15 -0.08 7.01
CA CYS A 74 -0.09 1.30 6.64
C CYS A 74 -0.96 1.49 5.40
N SER A 75 -1.61 0.42 4.93
CA SER A 75 -2.59 0.51 3.84
C SER A 75 -3.93 0.89 4.42
N ASN A 76 -4.53 1.89 3.80
CA ASN A 76 -5.83 2.39 4.20
C ASN A 76 -6.99 1.52 3.67
N ASN A 77 -6.72 0.66 2.67
CA ASN A 77 -7.78 0.01 1.87
C ASN A 77 -7.64 -1.52 1.78
N TYR A 78 -6.42 -2.04 1.87
CA TYR A 78 -6.13 -3.47 1.64
C TYR A 78 -5.27 -4.10 2.74
N GLY A 79 -4.87 -3.27 3.71
CA GLY A 79 -4.15 -3.66 4.92
C GLY A 79 -5.08 -4.43 5.85
N PRO A 80 -4.63 -5.56 6.39
CA PRO A 80 -5.42 -6.36 7.33
C PRO A 80 -5.35 -5.84 8.78
N ILE A 81 -4.52 -4.83 9.05
CA ILE A 81 -4.34 -4.24 10.38
C ILE A 81 -5.19 -2.96 10.47
N PRO A 82 -5.95 -2.75 11.57
CA PRO A 82 -6.71 -1.51 11.78
C PRO A 82 -5.81 -0.26 11.73
N VAL A 83 -6.44 0.90 11.53
CA VAL A 83 -5.77 2.20 11.53
C VAL A 83 -4.96 2.37 12.82
N VAL A 84 -3.66 2.63 12.68
CA VAL A 84 -2.75 2.90 13.79
C VAL A 84 -2.29 4.35 13.74
N GLU A 85 -1.95 4.93 14.89
CA GLU A 85 -1.50 6.33 15.00
C GLU A 85 -0.38 6.67 13.99
N TYR A 86 0.51 5.70 13.72
CA TYR A 86 1.58 5.83 12.74
C TYR A 86 1.09 6.11 11.30
N MET A 87 -0.14 5.73 10.95
CA MET A 87 -0.75 5.99 9.63
C MET A 87 -1.04 7.47 9.41
N ASN A 88 -1.10 8.28 10.47
CA ASN A 88 -1.33 9.73 10.39
C ASN A 88 -0.05 10.56 10.17
N HIS A 89 1.12 9.94 10.04
CA HIS A 89 2.35 10.66 9.67
C HIS A 89 2.47 10.84 8.15
N ALA A 90 2.73 12.08 7.72
CA ALA A 90 2.87 12.45 6.32
C ALA A 90 3.82 11.51 5.57
N VAL A 91 3.28 10.83 4.54
CA VAL A 91 4.04 9.95 3.63
C VAL A 91 4.91 8.92 4.39
N GLN A 92 4.51 8.58 5.63
CA GLN A 92 5.11 7.61 6.53
C GLN A 92 6.63 7.74 6.63
N ASN A 93 7.08 8.92 7.08
CA ASN A 93 8.50 9.27 7.21
C ASN A 93 9.28 9.08 5.91
N GLY A 94 8.62 9.41 4.80
CA GLY A 94 9.18 9.36 3.47
C GLY A 94 9.28 7.98 2.83
N LYS A 95 8.62 6.96 3.40
CA LYS A 95 8.58 5.59 2.86
C LYS A 95 7.53 5.35 1.78
N LYS A 96 6.73 6.37 1.47
CA LYS A 96 5.75 6.36 0.38
C LYS A 96 5.92 7.59 -0.51
N ILE A 97 5.01 7.77 -1.45
CA ILE A 97 4.87 9.03 -2.20
C ILE A 97 3.52 9.69 -1.96
N ALA A 98 2.51 8.94 -1.51
CA ALA A 98 1.21 9.44 -1.09
C ALA A 98 0.64 8.63 0.08
N ALA A 99 -0.30 9.24 0.80
CA ALA A 99 -1.08 8.62 1.87
C ALA A 99 -2.43 9.33 2.01
N THR A 100 -3.46 8.59 2.43
CA THR A 100 -4.65 9.21 3.02
C THR A 100 -4.54 9.15 4.53
N ILE A 101 -4.93 10.24 5.19
CA ILE A 101 -4.72 10.49 6.62
C ILE A 101 -6.08 10.74 7.27
N TYR A 102 -6.33 10.13 8.42
CA TYR A 102 -7.63 10.14 9.10
C TYR A 102 -7.55 10.88 10.44
N PRO A 103 -7.58 12.22 10.44
CA PRO A 103 -7.70 12.99 11.67
C PRO A 103 -8.96 12.60 12.44
N ASN A 104 -8.82 12.44 13.75
CA ASN A 104 -9.93 12.12 14.65
C ASN A 104 -10.88 13.31 14.83
N ASP A 105 -10.33 14.53 14.79
CA ASP A 105 -11.09 15.76 14.95
C ASP A 105 -10.48 16.94 14.16
N ALA A 106 -11.18 18.07 14.21
CA ALA A 106 -10.76 19.30 13.54
C ALA A 106 -9.44 19.88 14.08
N GLY A 107 -9.10 19.62 15.34
CA GLY A 107 -7.85 20.07 15.94
C GLY A 107 -6.65 19.32 15.36
N GLU A 108 -6.74 17.99 15.31
CA GLU A 108 -5.73 17.14 14.66
C GLU A 108 -5.60 17.48 13.17
N TYR A 109 -6.72 17.67 12.47
CA TYR A 109 -6.75 18.07 11.06
C TYR A 109 -5.92 19.34 10.81
N MET A 110 -6.16 20.38 11.60
CA MET A 110 -5.44 21.66 11.46
C MET A 110 -3.98 21.56 11.91
N GLY A 111 -3.69 20.73 12.92
CA GLY A 111 -2.33 20.43 13.37
C GLY A 111 -1.49 19.80 12.26
N ILE A 112 -2.02 18.75 11.61
CA ILE A 112 -1.35 18.08 10.49
C ILE A 112 -1.08 19.06 9.34
N ILE A 113 -2.06 19.89 8.96
CA ILE A 113 -1.85 20.92 7.92
C ILE A 113 -0.76 21.92 8.32
N GLY A 114 -0.71 22.32 9.59
CA GLY A 114 0.27 23.28 10.10
C GLY A 114 1.70 22.75 10.17
N GLU A 115 1.88 21.43 10.32
CA GLU A 115 3.19 20.77 10.42
C GLU A 115 3.77 20.35 9.07
N LEU A 116 2.96 20.33 8.00
CA LEU A 116 3.42 19.93 6.67
C LEU A 116 4.43 20.93 6.12
N SER A 117 5.60 20.41 5.73
CA SER A 117 6.59 21.18 4.98
C SER A 117 6.12 21.51 3.56
N GLU A 118 6.72 22.53 2.96
CA GLU A 118 6.43 22.94 1.57
C GLU A 118 6.70 21.84 0.52
N ASP A 119 7.39 20.75 0.89
CA ASP A 119 7.69 19.61 0.00
C ASP A 119 6.47 18.71 -0.31
N TYR A 120 5.35 18.94 0.37
CA TYR A 120 4.14 18.12 0.22
C TYR A 120 2.97 18.90 -0.35
N TYR A 121 2.14 18.16 -1.06
CA TYR A 121 0.78 18.50 -1.42
C TYR A 121 -0.18 17.97 -0.35
N CYS A 122 -1.15 18.80 0.05
CA CYS A 122 -2.19 18.43 1.01
C CYS A 122 -3.56 18.88 0.49
N TYR A 123 -4.48 17.94 0.35
CA TYR A 123 -5.82 18.18 -0.16
C TYR A 123 -6.86 17.60 0.78
N PRO A 124 -7.96 18.31 1.06
CA PRO A 124 -9.16 17.69 1.59
C PRO A 124 -9.59 16.58 0.63
N TYR A 125 -9.78 15.38 1.15
CA TYR A 125 -10.20 14.23 0.39
C TYR A 125 -11.47 13.72 1.07
N HIS A 126 -12.63 13.81 0.44
CA HIS A 126 -13.90 13.59 1.13
C HIS A 126 -14.57 12.29 0.66
N PRO A 127 -14.24 11.13 1.24
CA PRO A 127 -15.08 9.96 1.06
C PRO A 127 -16.39 10.23 1.82
N ARG A 128 -17.50 9.66 1.36
CA ARG A 128 -18.82 9.92 1.98
C ARG A 128 -18.85 9.64 3.50
N GLU A 129 -17.91 8.86 4.00
CA GLU A 129 -17.86 8.35 5.37
C GLU A 129 -16.95 9.15 6.32
N TYR A 130 -15.97 9.93 5.82
CA TYR A 130 -14.96 10.60 6.67
C TYR A 130 -14.88 12.10 6.38
N GLN A 131 -15.41 12.91 7.30
CA GLN A 131 -15.46 14.37 7.17
C GLN A 131 -14.08 15.05 7.12
N TYR A 132 -13.08 14.49 7.80
CA TYR A 132 -11.76 15.11 7.97
C TYR A 132 -10.65 14.43 7.16
N LEU A 133 -10.98 13.53 6.23
CA LEU A 133 -9.95 12.80 5.49
C LEU A 133 -9.09 13.75 4.64
N LEU A 134 -7.78 13.54 4.71
CA LEU A 134 -6.78 14.28 3.94
C LEU A 134 -6.07 13.34 2.97
N TYR A 135 -5.80 13.82 1.76
CA TYR A 135 -4.82 13.23 0.86
C TYR A 135 -3.53 14.04 0.94
N ILE A 136 -2.43 13.38 1.29
CA ILE A 136 -1.10 13.97 1.35
C ILE A 136 -0.19 13.24 0.37
N SER A 137 0.54 14.00 -0.45
CA SER A 137 1.53 13.42 -1.37
C SER A 137 2.78 14.29 -1.46
N ARG A 138 3.88 13.69 -1.91
CA ARG A 138 5.06 14.44 -2.33
C ARG A 138 4.73 15.29 -3.56
N LYS A 139 5.56 16.29 -3.85
CA LYS A 139 5.51 17.01 -5.13
C LYS A 139 6.03 16.19 -6.30
N GLY A 140 5.65 16.60 -7.52
CA GLY A 140 6.05 15.94 -8.76
C GLY A 140 5.00 14.93 -9.24
N THR A 141 5.46 13.98 -10.04
CA THR A 141 4.65 13.00 -10.79
C THR A 141 5.13 11.58 -10.48
N LEU A 142 4.41 10.54 -10.90
CA LEU A 142 4.92 9.16 -10.73
C LEU A 142 6.23 8.92 -11.49
N ASN A 143 6.45 9.61 -12.62
CA ASN A 143 7.70 9.53 -13.39
C ASN A 143 8.93 9.97 -12.59
N ASP A 144 8.76 10.82 -11.58
CA ASP A 144 9.88 11.27 -10.74
C ASP A 144 10.33 10.20 -9.75
N TYR A 145 9.49 9.18 -9.48
CA TYR A 145 9.71 8.17 -8.45
C TYR A 145 9.81 6.75 -8.98
N PHE A 146 9.29 6.49 -10.20
CA PHE A 146 9.16 5.15 -10.74
C PHE A 146 9.45 5.08 -12.25
N ASP A 147 10.04 3.97 -12.68
CA ASP A 147 10.28 3.65 -14.08
C ASP A 147 9.07 2.90 -14.65
N LEU A 148 8.29 3.60 -15.49
CA LEU A 148 7.08 3.06 -16.10
C LEU A 148 7.36 1.83 -16.98
N GLU A 149 8.41 1.85 -17.79
CA GLU A 149 8.71 0.76 -18.73
C GLU A 149 9.07 -0.52 -17.96
N GLN A 150 9.85 -0.39 -16.89
CA GLN A 150 10.15 -1.54 -16.01
C GLN A 150 8.89 -2.07 -15.33
N ILE A 151 8.01 -1.19 -14.85
CA ILE A 151 6.74 -1.59 -14.23
C ILE A 151 5.88 -2.35 -15.23
N LEU A 152 5.66 -1.80 -16.43
CA LEU A 152 4.87 -2.44 -17.48
C LEU A 152 5.45 -3.82 -17.84
N LYS A 153 6.78 -3.93 -17.94
CA LYS A 153 7.47 -5.20 -18.21
C LYS A 153 7.22 -6.23 -17.11
N VAL A 154 7.23 -5.85 -15.83
CA VAL A 154 6.95 -6.78 -14.72
C VAL A 154 5.50 -7.27 -14.79
N TYR A 155 4.53 -6.37 -14.97
CA TYR A 155 3.14 -6.79 -15.15
C TYR A 155 2.96 -7.73 -16.35
N GLU A 156 3.58 -7.42 -17.49
CA GLU A 156 3.53 -8.27 -18.70
C GLU A 156 4.17 -9.64 -18.48
N SER A 157 5.30 -9.71 -17.77
CA SER A 157 5.94 -10.99 -17.39
C SER A 157 5.04 -11.85 -16.49
N CYS A 158 4.15 -11.20 -15.75
CA CYS A 158 3.09 -11.82 -14.97
C CYS A 158 1.79 -11.97 -15.76
N GLY A 159 1.82 -11.93 -17.11
CA GLY A 159 0.63 -12.11 -17.94
C GLY A 159 -0.47 -11.06 -17.75
N ILE A 160 -0.16 -9.93 -17.12
CA ILE A 160 -1.08 -8.80 -16.94
C ILE A 160 -0.68 -7.71 -17.93
N ARG A 161 -1.52 -7.51 -18.95
CA ARG A 161 -1.35 -6.39 -19.88
C ARG A 161 -2.10 -5.18 -19.34
N LEU A 162 -1.35 -4.16 -18.94
CA LEU A 162 -1.88 -2.83 -18.61
C LEU A 162 -1.96 -1.98 -19.88
N ASP A 163 -2.95 -1.09 -19.96
CA ASP A 163 -3.03 -0.09 -21.01
C ASP A 163 -1.90 0.94 -20.87
N LYS A 164 -0.95 0.92 -21.82
CA LYS A 164 0.23 1.78 -21.79
C LYS A 164 -0.12 3.26 -21.89
N GLU A 165 -1.02 3.66 -22.78
CA GLU A 165 -1.38 5.07 -22.97
C GLU A 165 -2.04 5.62 -21.70
N LYS A 166 -2.91 4.83 -21.08
CA LYS A 166 -3.56 5.19 -19.80
C LYS A 166 -2.54 5.28 -18.66
N MET A 167 -1.58 4.36 -18.59
CA MET A 167 -0.53 4.40 -17.58
C MET A 167 0.42 5.60 -17.78
N GLU A 168 0.80 5.93 -19.02
CA GLU A 168 1.55 7.14 -19.36
C GLU A 168 0.79 8.40 -18.95
N GLU A 169 -0.52 8.44 -19.21
CA GLU A 169 -1.36 9.55 -18.77
C GLU A 169 -1.26 9.71 -17.25
N TYR A 170 -1.51 8.64 -16.47
CA TYR A 170 -1.43 8.72 -15.00
C TYR A 170 -0.03 9.07 -14.52
N PHE A 171 1.02 8.54 -15.15
CA PHE A 171 2.39 8.79 -14.73
C PHE A 171 2.83 10.24 -14.92
N SER A 172 2.22 10.95 -15.86
CA SER A 172 2.48 12.36 -16.14
C SER A 172 1.67 13.34 -15.29
N LYS A 173 0.66 12.88 -14.53
CA LYS A 173 -0.10 13.77 -13.64
C LYS A 173 0.74 14.13 -12.42
N GLU A 174 0.63 15.38 -12.00
CA GLU A 174 1.06 15.82 -10.67
C GLU A 174 0.39 14.96 -9.60
N LEU A 175 1.13 14.57 -8.55
CA LEU A 175 0.61 13.69 -7.50
C LEU A 175 -0.59 14.30 -6.75
N SER A 176 -0.71 15.64 -6.76
CA SER A 176 -1.88 16.37 -6.31
C SER A 176 -3.18 16.02 -7.03
N PHE A 177 -3.10 15.64 -8.31
CA PHE A 177 -4.24 15.25 -9.14
C PHE A 177 -5.07 14.14 -8.48
N PHE A 178 -4.40 13.14 -7.91
CA PHE A 178 -5.06 11.98 -7.30
C PHE A 178 -5.82 12.32 -6.01
N GLY A 179 -5.49 13.45 -5.37
CA GLY A 179 -6.23 13.96 -4.21
C GLY A 179 -7.50 14.73 -4.55
N ASN A 180 -7.77 15.00 -5.83
CA ASN A 180 -8.91 15.80 -6.27
C ASN A 180 -9.99 14.91 -6.92
N GLU A 181 -11.01 14.55 -6.14
CA GLU A 181 -12.11 13.66 -6.57
C GLU A 181 -13.02 14.28 -7.64
N GLU A 182 -12.99 15.60 -7.85
CA GLU A 182 -13.79 16.24 -8.91
C GLU A 182 -13.22 15.97 -10.31
N VAL A 183 -11.91 15.73 -10.40
CA VAL A 183 -11.19 15.55 -11.68
C VAL A 183 -10.55 14.18 -11.82
N CYS A 184 -10.14 13.55 -10.72
CA CYS A 184 -9.58 12.22 -10.72
C CYS A 184 -10.68 11.18 -10.67
N ARG A 185 -10.71 10.29 -11.67
CA ARG A 185 -11.69 9.20 -11.74
C ARG A 185 -11.27 7.96 -10.97
N ILE A 186 -10.04 7.92 -10.45
CA ILE A 186 -9.57 6.80 -9.64
C ILE A 186 -10.24 6.89 -8.28
N GLN A 187 -11.04 5.89 -7.95
CA GLN A 187 -11.57 5.72 -6.61
C GLN A 187 -10.49 5.06 -5.74
N LEU A 188 -9.66 5.87 -5.08
CA LEU A 188 -8.49 5.36 -4.35
C LEU A 188 -8.86 4.33 -3.28
N HIS A 189 -10.06 4.42 -2.68
CA HIS A 189 -10.56 3.54 -1.63
C HIS A 189 -11.34 2.31 -2.11
N ASP A 190 -11.97 2.39 -3.28
CA ASP A 190 -12.82 1.33 -3.85
C ASP A 190 -12.33 0.90 -5.23
N CYS A 191 -11.01 0.79 -5.38
CA CYS A 191 -10.40 0.60 -6.68
C CYS A 191 -10.63 -0.83 -7.23
N ILE A 192 -11.26 -0.93 -8.41
CA ILE A 192 -11.61 -2.21 -9.07
C ILE A 192 -10.96 -2.41 -10.44
N GLY A 193 -10.29 -1.39 -11.00
CA GLY A 193 -9.61 -1.44 -12.30
C GLY A 193 -8.14 -1.86 -12.21
N ARG A 194 -7.59 -2.46 -13.27
CA ARG A 194 -6.21 -2.98 -13.25
C ARG A 194 -5.17 -1.85 -13.20
N GLU A 195 -5.30 -0.87 -14.09
CA GLU A 195 -4.42 0.28 -14.14
C GLU A 195 -4.58 1.15 -12.88
N GLU A 196 -5.82 1.33 -12.45
CA GLU A 196 -6.13 2.08 -11.23
C GLU A 196 -5.55 1.40 -9.99
N LEU A 197 -5.61 0.06 -9.90
CA LEU A 197 -4.98 -0.68 -8.81
C LEU A 197 -3.45 -0.58 -8.88
N ALA A 198 -2.87 -0.68 -10.08
CA ALA A 198 -1.43 -0.50 -10.29
C ALA A 198 -0.97 0.88 -9.80
N VAL A 199 -1.68 1.95 -10.20
CA VAL A 199 -1.39 3.33 -9.78
C VAL A 199 -1.60 3.51 -8.27
N THR A 200 -2.73 3.04 -7.74
CA THR A 200 -3.04 3.14 -6.30
C THR A 200 -2.00 2.41 -5.45
N GLY A 201 -1.55 1.25 -5.92
CA GLY A 201 -0.47 0.50 -5.28
C GLY A 201 0.83 1.28 -5.22
N LEU A 202 1.23 1.93 -6.31
CA LEU A 202 2.43 2.78 -6.35
C LEU A 202 2.30 4.00 -5.43
N LEU A 203 1.15 4.69 -5.47
CA LEU A 203 0.87 5.86 -4.63
C LEU A 203 1.01 5.53 -3.14
N PHE A 204 0.37 4.43 -2.71
CA PHE A 204 0.35 4.00 -1.31
C PHE A 204 1.47 3.03 -0.94
N GLY A 205 2.46 2.87 -1.82
CA GLY A 205 3.71 2.17 -1.52
C GLY A 205 3.60 0.65 -1.41
N TYR A 206 2.63 0.02 -2.07
CA TYR A 206 2.49 -1.44 -2.10
C TYR A 206 3.52 -2.06 -3.05
N PRO A 207 4.13 -3.20 -2.69
CA PRO A 207 4.99 -3.93 -3.61
C PRO A 207 4.22 -4.33 -4.87
N VAL A 208 4.87 -4.31 -6.04
CA VAL A 208 4.25 -4.65 -7.33
C VAL A 208 3.66 -6.07 -7.28
N GLU A 209 4.37 -7.00 -6.65
CA GLU A 209 3.94 -8.37 -6.45
C GLU A 209 2.61 -8.50 -5.69
N SER A 210 2.35 -7.61 -4.73
CA SER A 210 1.11 -7.61 -3.97
C SER A 210 -0.07 -7.08 -4.79
N THR A 211 0.17 -6.08 -5.64
CA THR A 211 -0.85 -5.53 -6.53
C THR A 211 -1.21 -6.51 -7.65
N ILE A 212 -0.23 -7.28 -8.14
CA ILE A 212 -0.47 -8.40 -9.06
C ILE A 212 -1.39 -9.44 -8.42
N ALA A 213 -1.13 -9.82 -7.17
CA ALA A 213 -2.00 -10.73 -6.42
C ALA A 213 -3.43 -10.17 -6.26
N LEU A 214 -3.58 -8.88 -5.95
CA LEU A 214 -4.87 -8.19 -5.87
C LEU A 214 -5.63 -8.21 -7.20
N ILE A 215 -4.97 -7.87 -8.31
CA ILE A 215 -5.57 -7.86 -9.66
C ILE A 215 -6.05 -9.26 -10.06
N ARG A 216 -5.26 -10.30 -9.76
CA ARG A 216 -5.63 -11.69 -10.04
C ARG A 216 -6.64 -12.27 -9.06
N ARG A 217 -6.83 -11.62 -7.90
CA ARG A 217 -7.57 -12.16 -6.74
C ARG A 217 -6.93 -13.45 -6.21
N ASP A 218 -5.60 -13.53 -6.32
CA ASP A 218 -4.77 -14.62 -5.80
C ASP A 218 -4.42 -14.34 -4.33
N ILE A 219 -5.45 -14.26 -3.49
CA ILE A 219 -5.35 -13.95 -2.06
C ILE A 219 -6.22 -14.92 -1.27
N ASP A 220 -5.68 -15.49 -0.21
CA ASP A 220 -6.41 -16.33 0.75
C ASP A 220 -6.53 -15.58 2.09
N MET A 221 -7.77 -15.44 2.58
CA MET A 221 -8.09 -14.75 3.83
C MET A 221 -7.96 -15.63 5.07
N CYS A 222 -7.55 -16.90 4.92
CA CYS A 222 -7.29 -17.84 6.01
C CYS A 222 -8.46 -17.91 7.02
N GLU A 223 -9.64 -18.33 6.54
CA GLU A 223 -10.82 -18.59 7.39
C GLU A 223 -10.60 -19.74 8.39
#